data_AF-A0A969F5L0-F1
#
_entry.id   AF-A0A969F5L0-F1
#
_cell.length_a   1.000
_cell.length_b   1.000
_cell.length_c   1.000
_cell.angle_alpha   90.00
_cell.angle_beta   90.00
_cell.angle_gamma   90.00
#
_symmetry.space_group_name_H-M   'P 1'
#
loop_
_entity.id
_entity.type
_entity.pdbx_description
1 polymer ?
#
loop_
_entity_poly.entity_id
_entity_poly.type
_entity_poly.pdbx_seq_one_letter_code
_entity_poly.pdbx_strand_id
1 'polypeptide(L)'
;MGTPKELRPAVELLCNGTVIRPIDVVQLGDAYFVQRLYVGIEPEEQTSREDKDKYGTFAYVVNTYHRAREKKDREVHYRITIDGQVIEIPAVKLYVVNAAKAGTGISVTGNFSSPDDGLVDVFVLDSKNIRTLAAAAERVVHLNTDMANRFIWRGKEVTIETDPDQPVWTDGEYTGRTPISMKVIPGMLKVIVA
;
A
#
# COMPACT_ATOMS: atom_id res chain seq x y z
N MET A 1 3.74 5.22 -14.10
CA MET A 1 4.25 4.64 -15.36
C MET A 1 3.72 5.34 -16.62
N GLY A 2 2.65 6.16 -16.54
CA GLY A 2 2.24 6.99 -17.69
C GLY A 2 1.58 6.22 -18.84
N THR A 3 1.33 4.92 -18.67
CA THR A 3 0.67 4.08 -19.66
C THR A 3 -0.67 4.68 -20.07
N PRO A 4 -0.93 4.88 -21.37
CA PRO A 4 -2.22 5.34 -21.85
C PRO A 4 -3.36 4.44 -21.36
N LYS A 5 -4.52 5.04 -21.05
CA LYS A 5 -5.69 4.31 -20.57
C LYS A 5 -6.51 3.66 -21.70
N GLU A 6 -6.32 4.12 -22.92
CA GLU A 6 -6.97 3.57 -24.11
C GLU A 6 -6.12 2.46 -24.74
N LEU A 7 -6.78 1.39 -25.21
CA LEU A 7 -6.12 0.19 -25.72
C LEU A 7 -5.15 0.47 -26.87
N ARG A 8 -5.59 1.23 -27.88
CA ARG A 8 -4.75 1.49 -29.07
C ARG A 8 -3.46 2.24 -28.71
N PRO A 9 -3.51 3.40 -28.02
CA PRO A 9 -2.30 4.08 -27.58
C PRO A 9 -1.40 3.23 -26.65
N ALA A 10 -1.98 2.36 -25.81
CA ALA A 10 -1.19 1.46 -24.96
C ALA A 10 -0.44 0.38 -25.77
N VAL A 11 -1.07 -0.16 -26.82
CA VAL A 11 -0.42 -1.10 -27.75
C VAL A 11 0.65 -0.40 -28.58
N GLU A 12 0.39 0.82 -29.05
CA GLU A 12 1.39 1.62 -29.77
C GLU A 12 2.62 1.89 -28.89
N LEU A 13 2.43 2.19 -27.61
CA LEU A 13 3.52 2.29 -26.64
C LEU A 13 4.28 0.97 -26.49
N LEU A 14 3.58 -0.17 -26.39
CA LEU A 14 4.22 -1.48 -26.28
C LEU A 14 5.09 -1.81 -27.51
N CYS A 15 4.64 -1.45 -28.70
CA CYS A 15 5.34 -1.75 -29.95
C CYS A 15 6.49 -0.77 -30.26
N ASN A 16 6.29 0.52 -29.97
CA ASN A 16 7.20 1.59 -30.43
C ASN A 16 7.95 2.28 -29.29
N GLY A 17 7.58 2.04 -28.04
CA GLY A 17 8.20 2.64 -26.86
C GLY A 17 9.65 2.22 -26.73
N THR A 18 10.53 3.19 -26.56
CA THR A 18 11.99 2.98 -26.42
C THR A 18 12.48 3.19 -24.99
N VAL A 19 11.67 3.84 -24.16
CA VAL A 19 12.02 4.13 -22.77
C VAL A 19 11.66 2.94 -21.90
N ILE A 20 12.68 2.36 -21.28
CA ILE A 20 12.54 1.29 -20.29
C ILE A 20 12.83 1.88 -18.92
N ARG A 21 11.91 1.70 -17.99
CA ARG A 21 12.11 2.01 -16.58
C ARG A 21 12.24 0.72 -15.77
N PRO A 22 13.34 0.52 -15.04
CA PRO A 22 13.41 -0.54 -14.04
C PRO A 22 12.46 -0.19 -12.90
N ILE A 23 11.69 -1.17 -12.43
CA ILE A 23 10.86 -1.03 -11.24
C ILE A 23 11.19 -2.11 -10.24
N ASP A 24 11.06 -1.73 -8.98
CA ASP A 24 11.28 -2.59 -7.85
C ASP A 24 10.12 -3.58 -7.71
N VAL A 25 10.45 -4.76 -7.20
CA VAL A 25 9.48 -5.80 -6.84
C VAL A 25 9.72 -6.17 -5.40
N VAL A 26 8.66 -6.48 -4.66
CA VAL A 26 8.78 -6.95 -3.29
C VAL A 26 8.58 -8.47 -3.27
N GLN A 27 9.55 -9.18 -2.72
CA GLN A 27 9.49 -10.62 -2.49
C GLN A 27 8.92 -10.89 -1.09
N LEU A 28 7.93 -11.78 -1.00
CA LEU A 28 7.30 -12.26 0.23
C LEU A 28 7.32 -13.80 0.21
N GLY A 29 8.26 -14.42 0.93
CA GLY A 29 8.52 -15.85 0.77
C GLY A 29 8.85 -16.21 -0.69
N ASP A 30 8.06 -17.11 -1.27
CA ASP A 30 8.16 -17.49 -2.70
C ASP A 30 7.28 -16.63 -3.62
N ALA A 31 6.43 -15.76 -3.06
CA ALA A 31 5.55 -14.87 -3.80
C ALA A 31 6.23 -13.51 -4.07
N TYR A 32 5.71 -12.80 -5.06
CA TYR A 32 6.15 -11.46 -5.44
C TYR A 32 4.96 -10.53 -5.63
N PHE A 33 5.12 -9.26 -5.29
CA PHE A 33 4.12 -8.23 -5.58
C PHE A 33 4.78 -6.92 -6.02
N VAL A 34 4.03 -6.10 -6.75
CA VAL A 34 4.53 -4.88 -7.42
C VAL A 34 3.93 -3.62 -6.82
N GLN A 35 2.64 -3.61 -6.45
CA GLN A 35 2.00 -2.38 -5.99
C GLN A 35 2.04 -2.26 -4.48
N ARG A 36 1.41 -3.21 -3.78
CA ARG A 36 1.14 -3.08 -2.35
C ARG A 36 0.75 -4.39 -1.70
N LEU A 37 0.96 -4.41 -0.40
CA LEU A 37 0.42 -5.37 0.54
C LEU A 37 -0.43 -4.67 1.59
N TYR A 38 -1.48 -5.33 2.09
CA TYR A 38 -2.25 -4.85 3.23
C TYR A 38 -2.65 -5.98 4.18
N VAL A 39 -2.74 -5.62 5.46
CA VAL A 39 -3.01 -6.54 6.59
C VAL A 39 -4.22 -6.06 7.38
N GLY A 40 -5.03 -7.00 7.87
CA GLY A 40 -6.18 -6.71 8.74
C GLY A 40 -7.50 -6.43 8.00
N ILE A 41 -7.69 -7.08 6.85
CA ILE A 41 -8.99 -7.13 6.15
C ILE A 41 -9.35 -8.61 5.97
N GLU A 42 -10.42 -9.06 6.62
CA GLU A 42 -10.88 -10.44 6.44
C GLU A 42 -11.44 -10.65 5.01
N PRO A 43 -11.29 -11.86 4.42
CA PRO A 43 -11.76 -12.15 3.06
C PRO A 43 -13.21 -11.78 2.77
N GLU A 44 -14.09 -11.95 3.76
CA GLU A 44 -15.51 -11.62 3.64
C GLU A 44 -15.78 -10.10 3.58
N GLU A 45 -14.79 -9.29 3.96
CA GLU A 45 -14.88 -7.83 4.00
C GLU A 45 -14.32 -7.16 2.75
N GLN A 46 -13.66 -7.93 1.87
CA GLN A 46 -13.08 -7.39 0.66
C GLN A 46 -14.19 -6.93 -0.29
N THR A 47 -14.34 -5.60 -0.42
CA THR A 47 -15.29 -4.99 -1.36
C THR A 47 -14.87 -5.24 -2.81
N SER A 48 -15.84 -5.50 -3.69
CA SER A 48 -15.59 -5.64 -5.13
C SER A 48 -14.99 -4.35 -5.70
N ARG A 49 -14.25 -4.47 -6.82
CA ARG A 49 -13.69 -3.29 -7.52
C ARG A 49 -14.78 -2.30 -7.95
N GLU A 50 -15.99 -2.78 -8.20
CA GLU A 50 -17.13 -1.99 -8.67
C GLU A 50 -17.55 -0.90 -7.67
N ASP A 51 -17.47 -1.17 -6.36
CA ASP A 51 -17.78 -0.16 -5.34
C ASP A 51 -16.74 0.98 -5.35
N LYS A 52 -15.46 0.68 -5.61
CA LYS A 52 -14.40 1.71 -5.65
C LYS A 52 -14.58 2.68 -6.81
N ASP A 53 -15.01 2.18 -7.96
CA ASP A 53 -15.22 2.99 -9.16
C ASP A 53 -16.51 3.84 -9.07
N LYS A 54 -17.53 3.36 -8.35
CA LYS A 54 -18.82 4.04 -8.18
C LYS A 54 -18.78 5.25 -7.25
N TYR A 55 -18.04 5.17 -6.15
CA TYR A 55 -18.08 6.18 -5.09
C TYR A 55 -16.96 7.25 -5.21
N GLY A 56 -15.97 7.02 -6.08
CA GLY A 56 -14.77 7.86 -6.14
C GLY A 56 -13.90 7.74 -4.88
N THR A 57 -12.62 8.08 -5.02
CA THR A 57 -11.60 7.83 -3.98
C THR A 57 -11.95 8.43 -2.61
N PHE A 58 -12.56 9.63 -2.57
CA PHE A 58 -12.87 10.33 -1.33
C PHE A 58 -14.05 9.70 -0.57
N ALA A 59 -15.15 9.35 -1.25
CA ALA A 59 -16.28 8.71 -0.57
C ALA A 59 -15.95 7.26 -0.18
N TYR A 60 -15.04 6.58 -0.88
CA TYR A 60 -14.50 5.29 -0.44
C TYR A 60 -13.75 5.40 0.91
N VAL A 61 -12.92 6.43 1.09
CA VAL A 61 -12.20 6.66 2.36
C VAL A 61 -13.19 6.92 3.50
N VAL A 62 -14.19 7.79 3.28
CA VAL A 62 -15.21 8.11 4.28
C VAL A 62 -16.05 6.89 4.65
N ASN A 63 -16.52 6.13 3.66
CA ASN A 63 -17.33 4.93 3.92
C ASN A 63 -16.51 3.83 4.61
N THR A 64 -15.25 3.64 4.23
CA THR A 64 -14.34 2.69 4.90
C THR A 64 -14.13 3.07 6.37
N TYR A 65 -14.01 4.37 6.67
CA TYR A 65 -13.91 4.85 8.05
C TYR A 65 -15.20 4.63 8.85
N HIS A 66 -16.37 4.94 8.29
CA HIS A 66 -17.65 4.69 8.97
C HIS A 66 -17.85 3.20 9.26
N ARG A 67 -17.58 2.33 8.27
CA ARG A 67 -17.66 0.88 8.46
C ARG A 67 -16.70 0.38 9.53
N ALA A 68 -15.46 0.89 9.56
CA ALA A 68 -14.49 0.51 10.60
C ALA A 68 -14.94 0.92 12.01
N ARG A 69 -15.63 2.06 12.15
CA ARG A 69 -16.21 2.48 13.45
C ARG A 69 -17.44 1.66 13.83
N GLU A 70 -18.32 1.36 12.88
CA GLU A 70 -19.57 0.64 13.11
C GLU A 70 -19.34 -0.84 13.41
N LYS A 71 -18.41 -1.48 12.70
CA LYS A 71 -18.06 -2.89 12.90
C LYS A 71 -17.28 -3.16 14.20
N LYS A 72 -16.87 -2.12 14.92
CA LYS A 72 -15.92 -2.22 16.05
C LYS A 72 -14.68 -2.99 15.63
N ASP A 73 -14.11 -2.67 14.46
CA ASP A 73 -12.86 -3.28 14.00
C ASP A 73 -11.87 -3.24 15.16
N ARG A 74 -11.40 -4.42 15.58
CA ARG A 74 -10.57 -4.54 16.77
C ARG A 74 -9.17 -4.10 16.39
N GLU A 75 -8.63 -3.14 17.12
CA GLU A 75 -7.19 -2.89 17.11
C GLU A 75 -6.48 -4.20 17.44
N VAL A 76 -5.46 -4.52 16.66
CA VAL A 76 -4.50 -5.57 16.96
C VAL A 76 -3.14 -4.94 17.18
N HIS A 77 -2.29 -5.62 17.95
CA HIS A 77 -0.94 -5.15 18.17
C HIS A 77 -0.06 -5.55 17.00
N TYR A 78 0.49 -4.57 16.28
CA TYR A 78 1.47 -4.80 15.23
C TYR A 78 2.87 -4.64 15.79
N ARG A 79 3.69 -5.67 15.61
CA ARG A 79 5.15 -5.59 15.76
C ARG A 79 5.76 -5.60 14.36
N ILE A 80 6.36 -4.48 13.98
CA ILE A 80 6.91 -4.24 12.65
C ILE A 80 8.41 -4.08 12.78
N THR A 81 9.19 -4.94 12.12
CA THR A 81 10.65 -4.79 12.05
C THR A 81 11.02 -4.28 10.66
N ILE A 82 11.62 -3.10 10.56
CA ILE A 82 12.05 -2.47 9.30
C ILE A 82 13.56 -2.25 9.37
N ASP A 83 14.31 -2.89 8.50
CA ASP A 83 15.78 -2.79 8.44
C ASP A 83 16.44 -2.98 9.84
N GLY A 84 15.89 -3.90 10.64
CA GLY A 84 16.34 -4.21 12.01
C GLY A 84 15.78 -3.31 13.11
N GLN A 85 15.06 -2.22 12.79
CA GLN A 85 14.40 -1.36 13.77
C GLN A 85 12.98 -1.84 14.05
N VAL A 86 12.63 -1.97 15.33
CA VAL A 86 11.32 -2.46 15.77
C VAL A 86 10.39 -1.30 16.10
N ILE A 87 9.17 -1.37 15.58
CA ILE A 87 8.06 -0.46 15.84
C ILE A 87 6.88 -1.30 16.35
N GLU A 88 6.35 -0.92 17.50
CA GLU A 88 5.19 -1.57 18.10
C GLU A 88 4.04 -0.57 18.21
N ILE A 89 2.90 -0.89 17.59
CA ILE A 89 1.78 0.03 17.50
C ILE A 89 0.44 -0.71 17.42
N PRO A 90 -0.59 -0.33 18.21
CA PRO A 90 -1.95 -0.79 17.96
C PRO A 90 -2.49 -0.12 16.71
N ALA A 91 -3.11 -0.90 15.82
CA ALA A 91 -3.81 -0.37 14.67
C ALA A 91 -4.91 -1.32 14.20
N VAL A 92 -5.79 -0.81 13.33
CA VAL A 92 -6.77 -1.66 12.64
C VAL A 92 -6.16 -2.29 11.40
N LYS A 93 -5.45 -1.50 10.59
CA LYS A 93 -4.87 -1.94 9.31
C LYS A 93 -3.43 -1.49 9.16
N LEU A 94 -2.66 -2.28 8.43
CA LEU A 94 -1.31 -1.94 8.00
C LEU A 94 -1.22 -2.06 6.48
N TYR A 95 -0.49 -1.14 5.87
CA TYR A 95 -0.20 -1.12 4.43
C TYR A 95 1.31 -1.08 4.21
N VAL A 96 1.77 -1.83 3.22
CA VAL A 96 3.12 -1.73 2.65
C VAL A 96 2.96 -1.38 1.18
N VAL A 97 3.60 -0.30 0.73
CA VAL A 97 3.41 0.25 -0.62
C VAL A 97 4.75 0.38 -1.32
N ASN A 98 4.86 -0.26 -2.49
CA ASN A 98 6.00 -0.15 -3.39
C ASN A 98 5.70 0.85 -4.53
N ALA A 99 4.50 0.75 -5.13
CA ALA A 99 4.06 1.68 -6.17
C ALA A 99 2.74 2.36 -5.78
N ALA A 100 2.81 3.60 -5.30
CA ALA A 100 1.66 4.24 -4.65
C ALA A 100 0.59 4.81 -5.58
N LYS A 101 0.91 5.08 -6.85
CA LYS A 101 -0.09 5.62 -7.80
C LYS A 101 -0.96 4.50 -8.35
N ALA A 102 -2.14 4.31 -7.75
CA ALA A 102 -3.23 3.56 -8.38
C ALA A 102 -3.66 4.27 -9.69
N GLY A 103 -4.34 3.57 -10.60
CA GLY A 103 -4.81 4.12 -11.89
C GLY A 103 -5.68 5.39 -11.82
N THR A 104 -6.07 5.82 -10.62
CA THR A 104 -6.74 7.10 -10.31
C THR A 104 -5.78 8.29 -10.19
N GLY A 105 -4.47 8.07 -10.07
CA GLY A 105 -3.44 9.11 -9.90
C GLY A 105 -3.19 9.54 -8.45
N ILE A 106 -3.98 9.06 -7.49
CA ILE A 106 -3.87 9.42 -6.06
C ILE A 106 -2.94 8.45 -5.34
N SER A 107 -2.01 8.99 -4.54
CA SER A 107 -1.05 8.26 -3.71
C SER A 107 -1.35 8.50 -2.23
N VAL A 108 -1.63 7.45 -1.47
CA VAL A 108 -1.83 7.55 -0.01
C VAL A 108 -0.52 7.82 0.73
N THR A 109 0.61 7.49 0.12
CA THR A 109 1.94 7.84 0.64
C THR A 109 2.46 9.17 0.07
N GLY A 110 1.62 9.96 -0.60
CA GLY A 110 2.02 11.26 -1.14
C GLY A 110 3.24 11.15 -2.06
N ASN A 111 4.27 11.95 -1.76
CA ASN A 111 5.55 11.99 -2.49
C ASN A 111 6.61 11.00 -1.95
N PHE A 112 6.28 10.16 -0.95
CA PHE A 112 7.25 9.22 -0.38
C PHE A 112 7.56 8.06 -1.33
N SER A 113 6.55 7.49 -1.99
CA SER A 113 6.73 6.32 -2.85
C SER A 113 7.29 6.69 -4.22
N SER A 114 8.40 6.06 -4.57
CA SER A 114 8.83 5.86 -5.95
C SER A 114 8.86 4.37 -6.26
N PRO A 115 8.46 3.92 -7.46
CA PRO A 115 8.49 2.49 -7.82
C PRO A 115 9.91 1.96 -8.11
N ASP A 116 10.95 2.74 -7.89
CA ASP A 116 12.34 2.48 -8.31
C ASP A 116 13.39 3.11 -7.39
N ASP A 117 13.04 3.40 -6.13
CA ASP A 117 13.97 3.95 -5.14
C ASP A 117 14.56 2.89 -4.18
N GLY A 118 14.19 1.63 -4.39
CA GLY A 118 14.64 0.47 -3.62
C GLY A 118 13.99 0.36 -2.25
N LEU A 119 12.89 1.06 -1.98
CA LEU A 119 12.23 1.12 -0.67
C LEU A 119 10.73 0.81 -0.77
N VAL A 120 10.19 0.26 0.32
CA VAL A 120 8.74 0.23 0.55
C VAL A 120 8.34 1.23 1.62
N ASP A 121 7.14 1.78 1.48
CA ASP A 121 6.51 2.64 2.46
C ASP A 121 5.53 1.82 3.31
N VAL A 122 5.77 1.75 4.61
CA VAL A 122 4.93 1.08 5.60
C VAL A 122 4.13 2.12 6.37
N PHE A 123 2.82 1.97 6.48
CA PHE A 123 2.01 2.84 7.34
C PHE A 123 0.82 2.09 7.94
N VAL A 124 0.28 2.62 9.04
CA VAL A 124 -0.91 2.08 9.69
C VAL A 124 -2.11 3.02 9.58
N LEU A 125 -3.31 2.45 9.63
CA LEU A 125 -4.57 3.16 9.80
C LEU A 125 -5.32 2.59 11.00
N ASP A 126 -5.76 3.48 11.88
CA ASP A 126 -6.50 3.13 13.08
C ASP A 126 -7.72 4.05 13.24
N SER A 127 -8.90 3.44 13.36
CA SER A 127 -10.15 4.18 13.55
C SER A 127 -10.27 4.80 14.95
N LYS A 128 -9.51 4.33 15.93
CA LYS A 128 -9.48 4.89 17.29
C LYS A 128 -8.47 6.02 17.43
N ASN A 129 -7.38 5.99 16.68
CA ASN A 129 -6.40 7.06 16.57
C ASN A 129 -6.59 7.88 15.29
N ILE A 130 -7.47 8.87 15.34
CA ILE A 130 -7.75 9.78 14.21
C ILE A 130 -6.51 10.46 13.63
N ARG A 131 -5.40 10.55 14.39
CA ARG A 131 -4.13 11.13 13.90
C ARG A 131 -3.50 10.30 12.78
N THR A 132 -3.69 8.98 12.75
CA THR A 132 -3.19 8.17 11.62
C THR A 132 -3.94 8.49 10.33
N LEU A 133 -5.24 8.79 10.44
CA LEU A 133 -6.05 9.24 9.30
C LEU A 133 -5.66 10.66 8.86
N ALA A 134 -5.46 11.57 9.81
CA ALA A 134 -4.98 12.92 9.51
C ALA A 134 -3.63 12.87 8.78
N ALA A 135 -2.68 12.08 9.29
CA ALA A 135 -1.39 11.85 8.63
C ALA A 135 -1.54 11.28 7.21
N ALA A 136 -2.46 10.33 6.99
CA ALA A 136 -2.75 9.82 5.65
C ALA A 136 -3.37 10.90 4.73
N ALA A 137 -4.30 11.69 5.24
CA ALA A 137 -4.93 12.78 4.49
C ALA A 137 -3.91 13.85 4.09
N GLU A 138 -3.05 14.27 5.02
CA GLU A 138 -1.98 15.24 4.77
C GLU A 138 -0.99 14.73 3.71
N ARG A 139 -0.64 13.43 3.72
CA ARG A 139 0.16 12.81 2.65
C ARG A 139 -0.53 12.85 1.29
N VAL A 140 -1.83 12.54 1.24
CA VAL A 140 -2.63 12.57 0.00
C VAL A 140 -2.66 13.98 -0.62
N VAL A 141 -2.70 15.03 0.20
CA VAL A 141 -2.64 16.42 -0.28
C VAL A 141 -1.22 16.99 -0.36
N HIS A 142 -0.20 16.13 -0.30
CA HIS A 142 1.22 16.47 -0.45
C HIS A 142 1.74 17.52 0.55
N LEU A 143 1.17 17.55 1.77
CA LEU A 143 1.69 18.40 2.84
C LEU A 143 2.95 17.75 3.47
N ASN A 144 3.97 18.56 3.70
CA ASN A 144 5.20 18.14 4.37
C ASN A 144 5.19 18.63 5.83
N THR A 145 4.48 17.91 6.69
CA THR A 145 4.32 18.22 8.12
C THR A 145 4.87 17.10 8.98
N ASP A 146 5.12 17.39 10.26
CA ASP A 146 5.47 16.34 11.23
C ASP A 146 4.39 15.26 11.33
N MET A 147 3.11 15.63 11.16
CA MET A 147 2.00 14.69 11.22
C MET A 147 2.00 13.73 10.03
N ALA A 148 2.21 14.24 8.80
CA ALA A 148 2.31 13.43 7.59
C ALA A 148 3.42 12.35 7.70
N ASN A 149 4.47 12.64 8.47
CA ASN A 149 5.63 11.76 8.66
C ASN A 149 5.51 10.79 9.85
N ARG A 150 4.55 10.99 10.76
CA ARG A 150 4.55 10.33 12.09
C ARG A 150 4.17 8.84 12.09
N PHE A 151 3.46 8.38 11.06
CA PHE A 151 2.91 7.02 10.96
C PHE A 151 3.26 6.36 9.63
N ILE A 152 4.36 6.80 9.02
CA ILE A 152 4.93 6.21 7.82
C ILE A 152 6.40 5.92 8.07
N TRP A 153 6.84 4.75 7.65
CA TRP A 153 8.21 4.28 7.77
C TRP A 153 8.64 3.73 6.43
N ARG A 154 9.94 3.76 6.15
CA ARG A 154 10.49 3.29 4.88
C ARG A 154 11.65 2.34 5.13
N GLY A 155 11.77 1.32 4.30
CA GLY A 155 12.89 0.38 4.40
C GLY A 155 12.92 -0.64 3.27
N LYS A 156 13.89 -1.54 3.35
CA LYS A 156 14.16 -2.56 2.32
C LYS A 156 13.70 -3.93 2.75
N GLU A 157 13.83 -4.25 4.03
CA GLU A 157 13.42 -5.51 4.63
C GLU A 157 12.39 -5.23 5.72
N VAL A 158 11.23 -5.88 5.61
CA VAL A 158 10.10 -5.65 6.52
C VAL A 158 9.58 -6.99 7.02
N THR A 159 9.47 -7.13 8.33
CA THR A 159 8.76 -8.24 8.99
C THR A 159 7.58 -7.69 9.75
N ILE A 160 6.41 -8.32 9.60
CA ILE A 160 5.16 -7.92 10.27
C ILE A 160 4.64 -9.12 11.04
N GLU A 161 4.43 -8.91 12.34
CA GLU A 161 3.88 -9.86 13.28
C GLU A 161 2.67 -9.23 13.96
N THR A 162 1.65 -10.04 14.23
CA THR A 162 0.44 -9.60 14.94
C THR A 162 -0.06 -10.69 15.88
N ASP A 163 -0.74 -10.28 16.95
CA ASP A 163 -1.49 -11.17 17.83
C ASP A 163 -2.91 -10.62 18.05
N PRO A 164 -3.98 -11.33 17.60
CA PRO A 164 -3.94 -12.57 16.83
C PRO A 164 -3.35 -12.37 15.41
N ASP A 165 -3.04 -13.46 14.73
CA ASP A 165 -2.61 -13.41 13.32
C ASP A 165 -3.69 -12.76 12.44
N GLN A 166 -3.26 -12.04 11.41
CA GLN A 166 -4.13 -11.24 10.55
C GLN A 166 -4.01 -11.65 9.09
N PRO A 167 -5.11 -11.58 8.31
CA PRO A 167 -5.08 -11.78 6.86
C PRO A 167 -4.11 -10.84 6.17
N VAL A 168 -3.41 -11.36 5.16
CA VAL A 168 -2.46 -10.66 4.32
C VAL A 168 -2.91 -10.74 2.87
N TRP A 169 -2.85 -9.60 2.18
CA TRP A 169 -3.21 -9.46 0.77
C TRP A 169 -2.10 -8.78 0.01
N THR A 170 -1.78 -9.27 -1.19
CA THR A 170 -0.80 -8.69 -2.10
C THR A 170 -1.47 -8.35 -3.43
N ASP A 171 -1.32 -7.11 -3.91
CA ASP A 171 -1.87 -6.62 -5.18
C ASP A 171 -3.38 -6.88 -5.39
N GLY A 172 -4.11 -7.11 -4.29
CA GLY A 172 -5.55 -7.36 -4.28
C GLY A 172 -5.94 -8.85 -4.19
N GLU A 173 -4.98 -9.76 -4.13
CA GLU A 173 -5.20 -11.20 -3.95
C GLU A 173 -4.84 -11.64 -2.53
N TYR A 174 -5.54 -12.65 -2.01
CA TYR A 174 -5.28 -13.20 -0.68
C TYR A 174 -4.00 -14.03 -0.71
N THR A 175 -3.08 -13.74 0.20
CA THR A 175 -1.74 -14.35 0.20
C THR A 175 -1.54 -15.31 1.36
N GLY A 176 -2.13 -15.02 2.52
CA GLY A 176 -1.91 -15.79 3.73
C GLY A 176 -2.23 -14.99 4.99
N ARG A 177 -1.53 -15.31 6.08
CA ARG A 177 -1.69 -14.62 7.37
C ARG A 177 -0.32 -14.29 7.96
N THR A 178 -0.25 -13.32 8.88
CA THR A 178 0.96 -13.01 9.64
C THR A 178 1.39 -14.21 10.51
N PRO A 179 2.68 -14.34 10.87
CA PRO A 179 3.79 -13.45 10.57
C PRO A 179 4.27 -13.55 9.12
N ILE A 180 4.75 -12.43 8.57
CA ILE A 180 5.31 -12.35 7.22
C ILE A 180 6.62 -11.57 7.20
N SER A 181 7.52 -11.95 6.30
CA SER A 181 8.78 -11.24 6.04
C SER A 181 8.93 -11.01 4.55
N MET A 182 9.27 -9.79 4.17
CA MET A 182 9.41 -9.36 2.79
C MET A 182 10.67 -8.52 2.58
N LYS A 183 11.15 -8.50 1.34
CA LYS A 183 12.29 -7.68 0.94
C LYS A 183 12.09 -7.06 -0.43
N VAL A 184 12.60 -5.85 -0.62
CA VAL A 184 12.63 -5.17 -1.91
C VAL A 184 13.75 -5.75 -2.77
N ILE A 185 13.43 -6.04 -4.03
CA ILE A 185 14.37 -6.42 -5.10
C ILE A 185 14.44 -5.25 -6.09
N PRO A 186 15.46 -4.39 -5.98
CA PRO A 186 15.52 -3.18 -6.78
C PRO A 186 15.64 -3.46 -8.28
N GLY A 187 14.84 -2.76 -9.09
CA GLY A 187 14.89 -2.80 -10.55
C GLY A 187 14.66 -4.17 -11.20
N MET A 188 14.01 -5.10 -10.49
CA MET A 188 13.78 -6.47 -10.95
C MET A 188 12.97 -6.56 -12.25
N LEU A 189 11.98 -5.68 -12.44
CA LEU A 189 11.14 -5.66 -13.63
C LEU A 189 11.51 -4.50 -14.55
N LYS A 190 11.67 -4.79 -15.84
CA LYS A 190 11.88 -3.79 -16.89
C LYS A 190 10.55 -3.49 -17.56
N VAL A 191 10.06 -2.27 -17.44
CA VAL A 191 8.74 -1.87 -17.95
C VAL A 191 8.90 -0.78 -19.00
N ILE A 192 8.23 -0.94 -20.15
CA ILE A 192 8.12 0.11 -21.17
C ILE A 192 7.21 1.21 -20.63
N VAL A 193 7.65 2.47 -20.74
CA VAL A 193 6.91 3.64 -20.25
C VAL A 193 6.76 4.69 -21.34
N ALA A 194 5.69 5.48 -21.24
CA ALA A 194 5.41 6.60 -22.14
C ALA A 194 6.40 7.75 -21.96
#